data_AF-A0A6G2QSL3-F1
#
_entry.id   AF-A0A6G2QSL3-F1
#
_cell.length_a   1.000
_cell.length_b   1.000
_cell.length_c   1.000
_cell.angle_alpha   90.00
_cell.angle_beta   90.00
_cell.angle_gamma   90.00
#
_symmetry.space_group_name_H-M   'P 1'
#
loop_
_entity.id
_entity.type
_entity.pdbx_description
1 polymer ?
#
loop_
_entity_poly.entity_id
_entity_poly.type
_entity_poly.pdbx_seq_one_letter_code
_entity_poly.pdbx_strand_id
1 'polypeptide(L)' 'CTPDTLGDLGPDRLARLAGTTGRPLLLVLDGPEEMPPVPAGRRAEWAAATTRWLRSAGARLVVACRPEHWEEACF' A
#
# COMPACT_ATOMS: atom_id res chain seq x y z
N CYS A 1 4.53 4.55 -21.91
CA CYS A 1 3.09 4.23 -21.80
C CYS A 1 2.47 5.25 -20.87
N THR A 2 1.45 6.01 -21.31
CA THR A 2 0.69 6.90 -20.42
C THR A 2 -0.14 6.04 -19.46
N PRO A 3 -0.41 6.46 -18.23
CA PRO A 3 -1.24 5.69 -17.29
C PRO A 3 -2.60 5.31 -17.88
N ASP A 4 -3.14 6.11 -18.80
CA ASP A 4 -4.39 5.80 -19.54
C ASP A 4 -4.33 4.52 -20.39
N THR A 5 -3.14 4.13 -20.89
CA THR A 5 -2.99 2.91 -21.71
C THR A 5 -3.04 1.62 -20.91
N LEU A 6 -2.97 1.69 -19.58
CA LEU A 6 -3.01 0.51 -18.70
C LEU A 6 -4.45 0.07 -18.36
N GLY A 7 -5.47 0.86 -18.75
CA GLY A 7 -6.85 0.63 -18.33
C GLY A 7 -7.04 0.87 -16.82
N ASP A 8 -8.16 0.41 -16.26
CA ASP A 8 -8.36 0.37 -14.81
C ASP A 8 -7.36 -0.63 -14.21
N LEU A 9 -6.24 -0.15 -13.68
CA LEU A 9 -5.31 -0.93 -12.83
C LEU A 9 -5.40 -0.47 -11.37
N GLY A 10 -6.60 -0.07 -10.95
CA GLY A 10 -6.85 0.25 -9.55
C GLY A 10 -6.41 -0.91 -8.65
N PRO A 11 -5.93 -0.61 -7.42
CA PRO A 11 -5.40 -1.62 -6.51
C PRO A 11 -6.41 -2.74 -6.23
N ASP A 12 -7.71 -2.43 -6.15
CA ASP A 12 -8.77 -3.41 -5.97
C ASP A 12 -8.85 -4.43 -7.11
N ARG A 13 -8.66 -3.99 -8.35
CA ARG A 13 -8.74 -4.86 -9.52
C ARG A 13 -7.52 -5.76 -9.60
N LEU A 14 -6.33 -5.22 -9.32
CA LEU A 14 -5.09 -6.00 -9.26
C LEU A 14 -5.17 -7.07 -8.15
N ALA A 15 -5.67 -6.70 -6.97
CA ALA A 15 -5.84 -7.66 -5.88
C ALA A 15 -6.82 -8.79 -6.24
N ARG A 16 -7.96 -8.47 -6.87
CA ARG A 16 -8.90 -9.49 -7.36
C ARG A 16 -8.26 -10.41 -8.39
N LEU A 17 -7.54 -9.86 -9.36
CA LEU A 17 -6.87 -10.64 -10.40
C LEU A 17 -5.81 -11.58 -9.80
N ALA A 18 -4.98 -11.06 -8.90
CA ALA A 18 -3.99 -11.83 -8.13
C ALA A 18 -4.66 -12.99 -7.36
N GLY A 19 -5.79 -12.71 -6.69
CA GLY A 19 -6.61 -13.71 -6.01
C GLY A 19 -7.14 -14.80 -6.95
N THR A 20 -7.71 -14.42 -8.11
CA THR A 20 -8.23 -15.39 -9.10
C THR A 20 -7.16 -16.29 -9.71
N THR A 21 -5.90 -15.85 -9.70
CA THR A 21 -4.76 -16.61 -10.22
C THR A 21 -4.03 -17.41 -9.14
N GLY A 22 -4.50 -17.37 -7.89
CA GLY A 22 -3.88 -18.05 -6.75
C GLY A 22 -2.51 -17.48 -6.35
N ARG A 23 -2.19 -16.26 -6.80
CA ARG A 23 -0.92 -15.58 -6.55
C ARG A 23 -1.19 -14.32 -5.72
N PRO A 24 -0.91 -14.30 -4.41
CA PRO A 24 -1.23 -13.14 -3.58
C PRO A 24 -0.42 -11.91 -4.01
N LEU A 25 -1.03 -10.73 -3.94
CA LEU A 25 -0.41 -9.46 -4.29
C LEU A 25 0.52 -8.98 -3.17
N LEU A 26 1.77 -8.66 -3.51
CA LEU A 26 2.74 -8.03 -2.63
C LEU A 26 2.96 -6.57 -3.06
N LEU A 27 2.80 -5.65 -2.12
CA LEU A 27 3.07 -4.22 -2.26
C LEU A 27 4.35 -3.87 -1.52
N VAL A 28 5.16 -2.99 -2.11
CA VAL A 28 6.34 -2.41 -1.46
C VAL A 28 6.13 -0.91 -1.37
N LEU A 29 6.15 -0.39 -0.16
CA LEU A 29 6.19 1.05 0.11
C LEU A 29 7.61 1.42 0.50
N ASP A 30 8.28 2.17 -0.36
CA ASP A 30 9.65 2.61 -0.17
C ASP A 30 9.67 4.10 0.21
N GLY A 31 10.28 4.42 1.35
CA GLY A 31 10.42 5.78 1.85
C GLY A 31 9.10 6.47 2.21
N PRO A 32 8.20 5.91 3.05
CA PRO A 32 7.01 6.62 3.53
C PRO A 32 7.32 7.97 4.20
N GLU A 33 8.53 8.15 4.72
CA GLU A 33 9.06 9.39 5.29
C GLU A 33 9.17 10.53 4.27
N GLU A 34 9.42 10.20 2.99
CA GLU A 34 9.53 11.18 1.89
C GLU A 34 8.16 11.58 1.33
N MET A 35 7.08 10.91 1.78
CA MET A 35 5.74 11.30 1.37
C MET A 35 5.49 12.75 1.81
N PRO A 36 4.95 13.61 0.92
CA PRO A 36 4.58 14.97 1.29
C PRO A 36 3.70 14.91 2.53
N PRO A 37 3.74 15.92 3.42
CA PRO A 37 3.00 15.91 4.67
C PRO A 37 1.50 15.79 4.38
N VAL A 38 1.03 14.56 4.22
CA VAL A 38 -0.34 14.15 4.48
C VAL A 38 -0.59 14.75 5.86
N PRO A 39 -1.62 15.60 6.06
CA PRO A 39 -1.76 16.38 7.29
C PRO A 39 -1.49 15.44 8.46
N ALA A 40 -0.39 15.65 9.18
CA ALA A 40 0.36 14.59 9.87
C ALA A 40 -0.49 13.77 10.86
N GLY A 41 -1.64 14.31 11.28
CA GLY A 41 -2.68 13.58 12.01
C GLY A 41 -3.37 12.43 11.26
N ARG A 42 -3.17 12.25 9.94
CA ARG A 42 -3.82 11.21 9.14
C ARG A 42 -2.93 10.02 8.81
N ARG A 43 -1.65 9.99 9.24
CA ARG A 43 -0.78 8.82 9.01
C ARG A 43 -1.33 7.56 9.67
N ALA A 44 -1.78 7.65 10.93
CA ALA A 44 -2.40 6.54 11.64
C ALA A 44 -3.72 6.08 10.99
N GLU A 45 -4.56 7.03 10.56
CA GLU A 45 -5.80 6.72 9.83
C GLU A 45 -5.51 6.02 8.50
N TRP A 46 -4.52 6.52 7.76
CA TRP A 46 -4.10 5.96 6.50
C TRP A 46 -3.53 4.55 6.68
N ALA A 47 -2.69 4.33 7.70
CA ALA A 47 -2.15 3.01 8.00
C ALA A 47 -3.27 2.03 8.40
N ALA A 48 -4.20 2.45 9.25
CA ALA A 48 -5.36 1.64 9.64
C ALA A 48 -6.26 1.28 8.44
N ALA A 49 -6.55 2.25 7.57
CA ALA A 49 -7.33 2.02 6.35
C ALA A 49 -6.61 1.08 5.38
N THR A 50 -5.29 1.25 5.22
CA THR A 50 -4.44 0.40 4.38
C THR A 50 -4.41 -1.03 4.91
N THR A 51 -4.20 -1.22 6.21
CA THR A 51 -4.21 -2.54 6.86
C THR A 51 -5.58 -3.22 6.72
N ARG A 52 -6.68 -2.48 6.86
CA ARG A 52 -8.03 -3.01 6.60
C ARG A 52 -8.20 -3.46 5.16
N TRP A 53 -7.75 -2.64 4.21
CA TRP A 53 -7.82 -2.96 2.79
C TRP A 53 -6.98 -4.20 2.46
N LEU A 54 -5.72 -4.27 2.89
CA LEU A 54 -4.81 -5.41 2.68
C LEU A 54 -5.45 -6.72 3.16
N ARG A 55 -6.10 -6.71 4.34
CA ARG A 55 -6.81 -7.88 4.86
C ARG A 55 -7.97 -8.29 3.97
N SER A 56 -8.81 -7.34 3.55
CA SER A 56 -9.95 -7.63 2.66
C SER A 56 -9.53 -8.11 1.27
N ALA A 57 -8.40 -7.59 0.77
CA ALA A 57 -7.85 -7.90 -0.54
C ALA A 57 -6.99 -9.18 -0.56
N GLY A 58 -6.65 -9.75 0.61
CA GLY A 58 -5.71 -10.85 0.71
C GLY A 58 -4.27 -10.47 0.30
N ALA A 59 -3.94 -9.18 0.34
CA ALA A 59 -2.65 -8.65 -0.07
C ALA A 59 -1.68 -8.53 1.12
N ARG A 60 -0.40 -8.29 0.81
CA ARG A 60 0.68 -8.06 1.78
C ARG A 60 1.41 -6.77 1.45
N LEU A 61 1.88 -6.06 2.47
CA LEU A 61 2.67 -4.84 2.33
C LEU A 61 4.02 -5.05 3.02
N VAL A 62 5.09 -4.70 2.33
CA VAL A 62 6.43 -4.54 2.89
C VAL A 62 6.73 -3.04 2.89
N VAL A 63 7.21 -2.54 4.02
CA VAL A 63 7.62 -1.15 4.16
C VAL A 63 9.13 -1.14 4.25
N ALA A 64 9.75 -0.48 3.28
CA ALA A 64 11.16 -0.12 3.32
C ALA A 64 11.22 1.32 3.82
N CYS A 65 11.73 1.51 5.03
CA CYS A 65 12.00 2.81 5.61
C CYS A 65 13.43 2.83 6.15
N ARG A 66 14.00 4.01 6.32
CA ARG A 66 15.30 4.10 7.00
C ARG A 66 15.18 3.64 8.47
N PRO A 67 16.26 3.10 9.09
CA PRO A 67 16.22 2.56 10.44
C PRO A 67 15.70 3.54 11.49
N GLU A 68 15.96 4.84 11.28
CA GLU A 68 15.60 5.90 12.22
C GLU A 68 14.08 6.14 12.31
N HIS A 69 13.29 5.59 11.37
CA HIS A 69 11.86 5.83 11.25
C HIS A 69 11.02 4.56 11.47
N TRP A 70 11.64 3.47 11.95
CA TRP A 70 10.95 2.19 12.18
C TRP A 70 9.82 2.30 13.22
N GLU A 71 10.00 3.10 14.26
CA GLU A 71 8.98 3.28 15.32
C GLU A 71 7.79 4.15 14.85
N GLU A 72 7.98 5.01 13.86
CA GLU A 72 6.94 5.89 13.30
C GLU A 72 6.04 5.19 12.28
N ALA A 73 6.48 4.04 11.78
CA ALA A 73 5.75 3.17 10.86
C ALA A 73 4.62 2.42 11.63
N CYS A 74 3.52 3.12 11.94
CA CYS A 74 2.37 2.55 12.68
C CYS A 74 1.57 1.48 11.90
N PHE A 75 2.11 0.28 11.69
CA PHE A 75 1.46 -0.84 10.97
C PHE A 75 1.05 -2.01 11.87
#